data_AF-A0A8A1UCE2-F1
#
_entry.id   AF-A0A8A1UCE2-F1
#
_cell.length_a   1.000
_cell.length_b   1.000
_cell.length_c   1.000
_cell.angle_alpha   90.00
_cell.angle_beta   90.00
_cell.angle_gamma   90.00
#
_symmetry.space_group_name_H-M   'P 1'
#
loop_
_entity.id
_entity.type
_entity.pdbx_description
1 polymer ?
#
loop_
_entity_poly.entity_id
_entity_poly.type
_entity_poly.pdbx_seq_one_letter_code
_entity_poly.pdbx_strand_id
1 'polypeptide(L)'
;AMLLDASEPRLSPPTSSLGPCMPELCLEAAAALIQAGRASDALTVCEELLSRTSSLLPKMSSLWENARKRTKELPYCPIWASATHLLQG
;
A
#
# COMPACT_ATOMS: atom_id res chain seq x y z
N ALA A 1 38.56 16.01 13.13
CA ALA A 1 38.21 17.42 12.84
C ALA A 1 38.18 17.58 11.32
N MET A 2 37.13 18.01 10.63
CA MET A 2 35.84 18.58 11.01
C MET A 2 34.80 18.28 9.91
N LEU A 3 33.57 17.96 10.36
CA LEU A 3 32.28 18.42 9.83
C LEU A 3 32.03 18.23 8.31
N LEU A 4 31.45 17.07 7.94
CA LEU A 4 30.67 16.98 6.70
C LEU A 4 29.41 17.81 6.90
N ASP A 5 29.40 18.94 6.22
CA ASP A 5 28.29 19.88 6.07
C ASP A 5 27.02 19.11 5.68
N ALA A 6 26.06 19.09 6.61
CA ALA A 6 24.72 18.60 6.35
C ALA A 6 24.06 19.62 5.41
N SER A 7 24.12 19.33 4.11
CA SER A 7 23.34 20.05 3.11
C SER A 7 21.87 19.81 3.42
N GLU A 8 21.29 20.69 4.23
CA GLU A 8 19.86 20.74 4.49
C GLU A 8 19.17 21.04 3.15
N PRO A 9 18.35 20.14 2.60
CA PRO A 9 17.57 20.50 1.44
C PRO A 9 16.55 21.52 1.94
N ARG A 10 16.72 22.77 1.52
CA ARG A 10 15.75 23.86 1.70
C ARG A 10 14.51 23.50 0.90
N LEU A 11 13.73 22.55 1.40
CA LEU A 11 12.43 22.15 0.89
C LEU A 11 11.49 23.30 1.20
N SER A 12 11.44 24.25 0.28
CA SER A 12 10.31 25.17 0.16
C SER A 12 9.02 24.35 0.35
N PRO A 13 8.08 24.79 1.20
CA PRO A 13 6.82 24.07 1.37
C PRO A 13 6.22 23.93 -0.04
N PRO A 14 5.85 22.72 -0.49
CA PRO A 14 5.33 22.54 -1.82
C PRO A 14 4.06 23.39 -1.92
N THR A 15 4.18 24.51 -2.61
CA THR A 15 3.04 25.35 -2.94
C THR A 15 2.20 24.51 -3.89
N SER A 16 1.03 24.15 -3.38
CA SER A 16 0.05 23.25 -3.98
C SER A 16 -0.39 23.73 -5.36
N SER A 17 0.43 23.46 -6.36
CA SER A 17 0.08 23.31 -7.76
C SER A 17 0.58 21.93 -8.17
N LEU A 18 0.15 20.91 -7.43
CA LEU A 18 0.55 19.55 -7.69
C LEU A 18 -0.22 19.09 -8.94
N GLY A 19 0.48 19.08 -10.07
CA GLY A 19 0.09 18.26 -11.23
C GLY A 19 -0.09 16.79 -10.82
N PRO A 20 -0.27 15.86 -11.76
CA PRO A 20 -0.38 14.44 -11.40
C PRO A 20 0.92 13.98 -10.73
N CYS A 21 0.96 14.04 -9.41
CA CYS A 21 2.03 13.49 -8.59
C CYS A 21 1.89 11.99 -8.61
N MET A 22 2.98 11.33 -8.97
CA MET A 22 3.02 9.87 -8.92
C MET A 22 2.89 9.41 -7.48
N PRO A 23 2.18 8.30 -7.21
CA PRO A 23 1.94 7.81 -5.85
C PRO A 23 3.21 7.72 -5.01
N GLU A 24 4.32 7.29 -5.60
CA GLU A 24 5.62 7.15 -4.95
C GLU A 24 6.13 8.50 -4.43
N LEU A 25 6.07 9.54 -5.25
CA LEU A 25 6.51 10.89 -4.88
C LEU A 25 5.62 11.51 -3.79
N CYS A 26 4.32 11.25 -3.85
CA CYS A 26 3.37 11.72 -2.87
C CYS A 26 3.59 11.06 -1.50
N LEU A 27 3.91 9.76 -1.48
CA LEU A 27 4.26 9.04 -0.25
C LEU A 27 5.60 9.51 0.32
N GLU A 28 6.57 9.82 -0.52
CA GLU A 28 7.85 10.39 -0.08
C GLU A 28 7.66 11.79 0.55
N ALA A 29 6.80 12.63 -0.05
CA ALA A 29 6.42 13.90 0.55
C ALA A 29 5.71 13.74 1.91
N ALA A 30 4.79 12.77 2.02
CA ALA A 30 4.13 12.46 3.29
C ALA A 30 5.14 11.98 4.36
N ALA A 31 6.13 11.16 3.97
CA ALA A 31 7.18 10.73 4.86
C ALA A 31 8.06 11.89 5.35
N ALA A 32 8.38 12.85 4.48
CA ALA A 32 9.09 14.07 4.87
C ALA A 32 8.27 14.93 5.84
N LEU A 33 6.95 15.05 5.62
CA LEU A 33 6.04 15.78 6.50
C LEU A 33 5.94 15.12 7.90
N ILE A 34 5.91 13.80 7.98
CA ILE A 34 5.93 13.06 9.25
C ILE A 34 7.23 13.33 10.01
N GLN A 35 8.38 13.26 9.32
CA GLN A 35 9.69 13.55 9.93
C GLN A 35 9.80 15.00 10.41
N ALA A 36 9.12 15.93 9.74
CA ALA A 36 9.00 17.32 10.16
C ALA A 36 7.96 17.56 11.27
N GLY A 37 7.32 16.52 11.82
CA GLY A 37 6.28 16.63 12.85
C GLY A 37 4.91 17.12 12.34
N ARG A 38 4.73 17.22 11.02
CA ARG A 38 3.51 17.73 10.36
C ARG A 38 2.58 16.58 9.97
N ALA A 39 2.13 15.82 10.96
CA ALA A 39 1.29 14.63 10.75
C ALA A 39 -0.06 14.96 10.07
N SER A 40 -0.65 16.13 10.35
CA SER A 40 -1.89 16.60 9.71
C SER A 40 -1.74 16.76 8.20
N ASP A 41 -0.60 17.30 7.78
CA ASP A 41 -0.36 17.64 6.39
C ASP A 41 0.01 16.37 5.61
N ALA A 42 0.76 15.46 6.25
CA ALA A 42 1.00 14.12 5.73
C ALA A 42 -0.31 13.36 5.52
N LEU A 43 -1.24 13.44 6.47
CA LEU A 43 -2.56 12.81 6.36
C LEU A 43 -3.34 13.37 5.16
N THR A 44 -3.36 14.69 5.00
CA THR A 44 -4.05 15.37 3.89
C THR A 44 -3.52 14.89 2.53
N VAL A 45 -2.18 14.77 2.39
CA VAL A 45 -1.56 14.24 1.16
C VAL A 45 -1.99 12.79 0.89
N CYS A 46 -2.03 11.95 1.92
CA CYS A 46 -2.46 10.56 1.79
C CYS A 46 -3.95 10.44 1.41
N GLU A 47 -4.82 11.26 2.00
CA GLU A 47 -6.25 11.29 1.70
C GLU A 47 -6.52 11.73 0.25
N GLU A 48 -5.81 12.75 -0.22
CA GLU A 48 -5.93 13.23 -1.59
C GLU A 48 -5.40 12.18 -2.59
N LEU A 49 -4.27 11.52 -2.28
CA LEU A 49 -3.74 10.43 -3.09
C LEU A 49 -4.72 9.25 -3.18
N LEU A 50 -5.32 8.86 -2.05
CA LEU A 50 -6.31 7.78 -2.02
C LEU A 50 -7.56 8.16 -2.81
N SER A 51 -8.04 9.40 -2.67
CA SER A 51 -9.21 9.89 -3.40
C SER A 51 -8.99 9.82 -4.92
N ARG A 52 -7.82 10.27 -5.39
CA ARG A 52 -7.44 10.22 -6.81
C ARG A 52 -7.30 8.78 -7.33
N THR A 53 -6.67 7.90 -6.57
CA THR A 53 -6.40 6.51 -6.97
C THR A 53 -7.59 5.57 -6.77
N SER A 54 -8.57 5.94 -5.95
CA SER A 54 -9.75 5.11 -5.66
C SER A 54 -10.52 4.64 -6.90
N SER A 55 -10.55 5.48 -7.95
CA SER A 55 -11.19 5.17 -9.23
C SER A 55 -10.46 4.09 -10.05
N LEU A 56 -9.15 3.92 -9.82
CA LEU A 56 -8.30 2.94 -10.49
C LEU A 56 -8.31 1.58 -9.76
N LEU A 57 -8.75 1.56 -8.51
CA LEU A 57 -8.82 0.33 -7.74
C LEU A 57 -9.95 -0.56 -8.27
N PRO A 58 -9.70 -1.87 -8.45
CA PRO A 58 -10.77 -2.82 -8.72
C PRO A 58 -11.83 -2.70 -7.63
N LYS A 59 -13.12 -2.74 -8.00
CA LYS A 59 -14.22 -2.81 -7.03
C LYS A 59 -13.98 -4.00 -6.09
N MET A 60 -13.54 -3.69 -4.86
CA MET A 60 -13.20 -4.65 -3.81
C MET A 60 -14.31 -5.68 -3.54
N SER A 61 -15.57 -5.32 -3.81
CA SER A 61 -16.72 -6.22 -3.69
C SER A 61 -16.56 -7.50 -4.51
N SER A 62 -16.06 -7.41 -5.75
CA SER A 62 -15.87 -8.59 -6.61
C SER A 62 -14.71 -9.47 -6.12
N LEU A 63 -13.61 -8.87 -5.66
CA LEU A 63 -12.43 -9.61 -5.23
C LEU A 63 -12.69 -10.38 -3.93
N TRP A 64 -13.38 -9.75 -2.97
CA TRP A 64 -13.80 -10.40 -1.72
C TRP A 64 -14.85 -11.51 -1.94
N GLU A 65 -15.82 -11.30 -2.84
CA GLU A 65 -16.78 -12.35 -3.19
C GLU A 65 -16.09 -13.55 -3.86
N ASN A 66 -15.14 -13.31 -4.75
CA ASN A 66 -14.36 -14.39 -5.38
C ASN A 66 -13.48 -15.13 -4.37
N ALA A 67 -12.87 -14.42 -3.42
CA ALA A 67 -12.11 -15.05 -2.34
C ALA A 67 -12.99 -15.96 -1.47
N ARG A 68 -14.20 -15.50 -1.13
CA ARG A 68 -15.19 -16.27 -0.35
C ARG A 68 -15.80 -17.43 -1.16
N LYS A 69 -15.99 -17.28 -2.46
CA LYS A 69 -16.44 -18.36 -3.37
C LYS A 69 -15.37 -19.44 -3.51
N ARG A 70 -14.09 -19.07 -3.63
CA ARG A 70 -12.96 -20.02 -3.59
C ARG A 70 -12.86 -20.80 -2.29
N THR A 71 -13.38 -20.30 -1.17
CA THR A 71 -13.38 -21.07 0.10
C THR A 71 -14.49 -22.12 0.15
N LYS A 72 -15.49 -22.07 -0.74
CA LYS A 72 -16.53 -23.10 -0.87
C LYS A 72 -16.14 -24.24 -1.81
N GLU A 73 -15.27 -23.98 -2.77
CA GLU A 73 -14.55 -25.02 -3.52
C GLU A 73 -13.22 -25.29 -2.81
N LEU A 74 -13.26 -26.03 -1.71
CA LEU A 74 -12.06 -26.72 -1.25
C LEU A 74 -11.61 -27.58 -2.45
N PRO A 75 -10.40 -27.39 -3.02
CA PRO A 75 -9.96 -28.27 -4.08
C PRO A 75 -9.91 -29.66 -3.47
N TYR A 76 -10.83 -30.53 -3.89
CA TYR A 76 -10.75 -31.95 -3.61
C TYR A 76 -9.41 -32.40 -4.19
N CYS A 77 -8.39 -32.45 -3.31
CA CYS A 77 -7.02 -32.65 -3.68
C CYS A 77 -6.79 -34.16 -3.58
N PRO A 78 -6.80 -34.91 -4.71
CA PRO A 78 -6.76 -36.37 -4.66
C PRO A 78 -5.45 -36.90 -4.07
N ILE A 79 -4.43 -36.03 -3.99
CA ILE A 79 -3.11 -36.30 -3.40
C ILE A 79 -3.21 -36.66 -1.91
N TRP A 80 -4.16 -36.07 -1.16
CA TRP A 80 -4.33 -36.38 0.26
C TRP A 80 -5.19 -37.62 0.52
N ALA A 81 -6.02 -38.03 -0.46
CA ALA A 81 -6.84 -39.24 -0.34
C ALA A 81 -5.99 -40.53 -0.38
N SER A 82 -4.83 -40.50 -1.06
CA SER A 82 -3.92 -41.65 -1.09
C SER A 82 -3.07 -41.77 0.19
N ALA A 83 -2.80 -40.67 0.88
CA ALA A 83 -1.99 -40.66 2.10
C ALA A 83 -2.73 -41.31 3.29
N THR A 84 -4.07 -41.25 3.33
CA THR A 84 -4.86 -41.88 4.39
C THR A 84 -4.84 -43.41 4.32
N HIS A 85 -4.68 -43.99 3.12
CA HIS A 85 -4.58 -45.45 2.97
C HIS A 85 -3.20 -46.00 3.32
N LEU A 86 -2.13 -45.19 3.19
CA LEU A 86 -0.76 -45.62 3.51
C LEU A 86 -0.50 -45.69 5.03
N LEU A 87 -1.32 -45.04 5.83
CA LEU A 87 -1.21 -45.03 7.30
C LEU A 87 -2.13 -46.06 7.98
N GLN A 88 -2.91 -46.82 7.21
CA GLN A 88 -3.85 -47.83 7.72
C GLN A 88 -3.32 -49.28 7.69
N GLY A 89 -2.07 -49.52 7.30
CA GLY A 89 -1.45 -50.85 7.34
C GLY A 89 -0.04 -50.89 6.79
#